data_AF-A0A650CL92-F1
#
_entry.id   AF-A0A650CL92-F1
#
_cell.length_a   1.000
_cell.length_b   1.000
_cell.length_c   1.000
_cell.angle_alpha   90.00
_cell.angle_beta   90.00
_cell.angle_gamma   90.00
#
_symmetry.space_group_name_H-M   'P 1'
#
loop_
_entity.id
_entity.type
_entity.pdbx_description
1 polymer ?
#
loop_
_entity_poly.entity_id
_entity_poly.type
_entity_poly.pdbx_seq_one_letter_code
_entity_poly.pdbx_strand_id
1 'polypeptide(L)'
;MKVETVEKLYFENVYSIENAENIDELLRRVSRSLYLMLKLVYLRHGELSRTTGREIMRFLYLEESGEKKLERLGKIVSLLREEAITTKFPYIDFYMQNFVSEMDRLMIKKGYNFFLTSDSESKTS
;
A
#
# COMPACT_ATOMS: atom_id res chain seq x y z
N MET A 1 14.54 11.79 -13.58
CA MET A 1 13.08 11.79 -13.82
C MET A 1 12.48 12.86 -12.94
N LYS A 2 11.67 13.77 -13.48
CA LYS A 2 11.05 14.85 -12.70
C LYS A 2 10.03 14.27 -11.71
N VAL A 3 9.80 14.94 -10.58
CA VAL A 3 8.89 14.46 -9.53
C VAL A 3 7.48 14.29 -10.07
N GLU A 4 7.02 15.24 -10.88
CA GLU A 4 5.70 15.25 -11.53
C GLU A 4 5.49 14.03 -12.43
N THR A 5 6.55 13.56 -13.11
CA THR A 5 6.50 12.34 -13.92
C THR A 5 6.31 11.10 -13.04
N VAL A 6 7.00 11.04 -11.90
CA VAL A 6 6.86 9.92 -10.95
C VAL A 6 5.47 9.93 -10.34
N GLU A 7 4.96 11.11 -10.02
CA GLU A 7 3.66 11.32 -9.40
C GLU A 7 2.51 10.92 -10.35
N LYS A 8 2.59 11.33 -11.61
CA LYS A 8 1.64 10.88 -12.64
C LYS A 8 1.64 9.36 -12.77
N LEU A 9 2.84 8.76 -12.90
CA LEU A 9 2.96 7.30 -12.97
C LEU A 9 2.42 6.60 -11.72
N TYR A 10 2.63 7.18 -10.55
CA TYR A 10 2.13 6.65 -9.29
C TYR A 10 0.60 6.58 -9.28
N PHE A 11 -0.08 7.70 -9.57
CA PHE A 11 -1.54 7.72 -9.58
C PHE A 11 -2.14 6.83 -10.67
N GLU A 12 -1.56 6.82 -11.87
CA GLU A 12 -1.96 5.88 -12.93
C GLU A 12 -1.87 4.42 -12.46
N ASN A 13 -0.79 4.06 -11.75
CA ASN A 13 -0.63 2.69 -11.25
C ASN A 13 -1.58 2.37 -10.10
N VAL A 14 -1.78 3.31 -9.15
CA VAL A 14 -2.72 3.16 -8.03
C VAL A 14 -4.12 2.90 -8.57
N TYR A 15 -4.67 3.80 -9.38
CA TYR A 15 -6.03 3.64 -9.91
C TYR A 15 -6.18 2.45 -10.86
N SER A 16 -5.07 1.91 -11.38
CA SER A 16 -5.13 0.69 -12.18
C SER A 16 -5.30 -0.59 -11.35
N ILE A 17 -5.13 -0.53 -10.01
CA ILE A 17 -5.23 -1.69 -9.11
C ILE A 17 -6.61 -2.34 -9.19
N GLU A 18 -7.70 -1.55 -9.27
CA GLU A 18 -9.05 -2.11 -9.37
C GLU A 18 -9.25 -3.04 -10.57
N ASN A 19 -8.46 -2.86 -11.63
CA ASN A 19 -8.56 -3.61 -12.88
C ASN A 19 -7.79 -4.94 -12.86
N ALA A 20 -7.18 -5.34 -11.73
CA ALA A 20 -6.49 -6.62 -11.64
C ALA A 20 -7.44 -7.82 -11.84
N GLU A 21 -7.17 -8.70 -12.79
CA GLU A 21 -8.05 -9.84 -13.09
C GLU A 21 -7.79 -11.05 -12.18
N ASN A 22 -6.58 -11.14 -11.61
CA ASN A 22 -6.17 -12.23 -10.74
C ASN A 22 -5.16 -11.74 -9.67
N ILE A 23 -4.79 -12.65 -8.75
CA ILE A 23 -3.90 -12.34 -7.62
C ILE A 23 -2.52 -11.90 -8.09
N ASP A 24 -1.93 -12.56 -9.09
CA ASP A 24 -0.59 -12.22 -9.57
C ASP A 24 -0.56 -10.82 -10.19
N GLU A 25 -1.59 -10.48 -10.95
CA GLU A 25 -1.74 -9.15 -11.52
C GLU A 25 -1.94 -8.09 -10.43
N LEU A 26 -2.77 -8.39 -9.42
CA LEU A 26 -2.99 -7.52 -8.26
C LEU A 26 -1.66 -7.24 -7.55
N LEU A 27 -0.94 -8.30 -7.18
CA LEU A 27 0.34 -8.18 -6.48
C LEU A 27 1.36 -7.40 -7.30
N ARG A 28 1.42 -7.62 -8.62
CA ARG A 28 2.31 -6.85 -9.52
C ARG A 28 1.96 -5.36 -9.54
N ARG A 29 0.68 -5.00 -9.69
CA ARG A 29 0.22 -3.60 -9.71
C ARG A 29 0.50 -2.93 -8.37
N VAL A 30 0.20 -3.61 -7.26
CA VAL A 30 0.49 -3.14 -5.90
C VAL A 30 1.99 -2.94 -5.68
N SER A 31 2.84 -3.90 -6.05
CA SER A 31 4.30 -3.75 -5.93
C SER A 31 4.80 -2.53 -6.68
N ARG A 32 4.26 -2.27 -7.88
CA ARG A 32 4.63 -1.11 -8.67
C ARG A 32 4.21 0.20 -8.00
N SER A 33 2.99 0.27 -7.48
CA SER A 33 2.48 1.43 -6.74
C SER A 33 3.28 1.72 -5.48
N LEU A 34 3.59 0.69 -4.67
CA LEU A 34 4.41 0.83 -3.47
C LEU A 34 5.84 1.30 -3.79
N TYR A 35 6.45 0.76 -4.84
CA TYR A 35 7.75 1.23 -5.31
C TYR A 35 7.74 2.72 -5.71
N LEU A 36 6.72 3.12 -6.48
CA LEU A 36 6.58 4.52 -6.91
C LEU A 36 6.31 5.45 -5.72
N MET A 37 5.53 5.03 -4.74
CA MET A 37 5.32 5.75 -3.49
C MET A 37 6.64 5.94 -2.72
N LEU A 38 7.44 4.88 -2.52
CA LEU A 38 8.76 4.99 -1.87
C LEU A 38 9.68 5.95 -2.63
N LYS A 39 9.63 5.93 -3.96
CA LYS A 39 10.39 6.87 -4.78
C LYS A 39 9.93 8.31 -4.60
N LEU A 40 8.62 8.55 -4.48
CA LEU A 40 8.06 9.87 -4.19
C LEU A 40 8.44 10.36 -2.79
N VAL A 41 8.38 9.48 -1.78
CA VAL A 41 8.86 9.76 -0.41
C VAL A 41 10.30 10.25 -0.46
N TYR A 42 11.17 9.51 -1.13
CA TYR A 42 12.58 9.88 -1.29
C TYR A 42 12.76 11.23 -2.01
N LEU A 43 12.10 11.42 -3.17
CA LEU A 43 12.24 12.62 -3.99
C LEU A 43 11.67 13.89 -3.33
N ARG A 44 10.66 13.75 -2.47
CA ARG A 44 10.04 14.84 -1.72
C ARG A 44 10.75 15.09 -0.37
N HIS A 45 11.82 14.36 -0.07
CA HIS A 45 12.50 14.39 1.23
C HIS A 45 11.55 14.14 2.41
N GLY A 46 10.55 13.28 2.18
CA GLY A 46 9.66 12.80 3.22
C GLY A 46 10.23 11.58 3.92
N GLU A 47 9.54 11.15 4.97
CA GLU A 47 9.94 9.97 5.74
C GLU A 47 8.76 9.02 5.89
N LEU A 48 9.09 7.74 6.00
CA LEU A 48 8.19 6.72 6.51
C LEU A 48 8.77 6.11 7.79
N SER A 49 7.90 5.61 8.66
CA SER A 49 8.27 4.86 9.83
C SER A 49 9.09 3.63 9.40
N ARG A 50 10.06 3.25 10.24
CA ARG A 50 10.93 2.11 9.97
C ARG A 50 10.14 0.80 9.81
N THR A 51 9.02 0.69 10.53
CA THR A 51 8.11 -0.47 10.47
C THR A 51 7.43 -0.55 9.11
N THR A 52 6.78 0.53 8.66
CA THR A 52 6.12 0.59 7.34
C THR A 52 7.12 0.36 6.22
N GLY A 53 8.26 1.05 6.25
CA GLY A 53 9.33 0.87 5.26
C GLY A 53 9.82 -0.59 5.19
N ARG A 54 9.99 -1.26 6.33
CA ARG A 54 10.40 -2.67 6.37
C ARG A 54 9.35 -3.59 5.75
N GLU A 55 8.07 -3.42 6.08
CA GLU A 55 7.02 -4.27 5.53
C GLU A 55 6.87 -4.10 4.02
N ILE A 56 6.95 -2.87 3.51
CA ILE A 56 6.97 -2.61 2.07
C ILE A 56 8.17 -3.30 1.41
N MET A 57 9.38 -3.15 1.98
CA MET A 57 10.57 -3.81 1.42
C MET A 57 10.45 -5.33 1.42
N ARG A 58 9.89 -5.93 2.48
CA ARG A 58 9.61 -7.38 2.50
C ARG A 58 8.63 -7.77 1.41
N PHE A 59 7.55 -7.01 1.21
CA PHE A 59 6.58 -7.30 0.15
C PHE A 59 7.20 -7.25 -1.26
N LEU A 60 8.15 -6.34 -1.48
CA LEU A 60 8.82 -6.19 -2.77
C LEU A 60 9.85 -7.28 -3.06
N TYR A 61 10.62 -7.72 -2.05
CA TYR A 61 11.82 -8.53 -2.27
C TYR A 61 11.79 -9.93 -1.66
N LEU A 62 10.89 -10.20 -0.71
CA LEU A 62 10.78 -11.53 -0.10
C LEU A 62 9.96 -12.44 -1.03
N GLU A 63 10.52 -13.60 -1.34
CA GLU A 63 9.79 -14.66 -2.04
C GLU A 63 8.84 -15.35 -1.05
N GLU A 64 7.55 -15.23 -1.31
CA GLU A 64 6.47 -15.78 -0.49
C GLU A 64 5.34 -16.27 -1.40
N SER A 65 4.48 -17.16 -0.90
CA SER A 65 3.25 -17.53 -1.60
C SER A 65 2.33 -16.32 -1.78
N GLY A 66 1.44 -16.37 -2.77
CA GLY A 66 0.46 -15.30 -3.03
C GLY A 66 -0.37 -14.96 -1.78
N GLU A 67 -0.81 -15.97 -1.03
CA GLU A 67 -1.55 -15.79 0.23
C GLU A 67 -0.77 -15.00 1.28
N LYS A 68 0.50 -15.36 1.53
CA LYS A 68 1.37 -14.65 2.47
C LYS A 68 1.64 -13.21 2.01
N LYS A 69 1.78 -12.99 0.70
CA LYS A 69 1.89 -11.63 0.15
C LYS A 69 0.61 -10.83 0.35
N LEU A 70 -0.57 -11.44 0.22
CA LEU A 70 -1.85 -10.77 0.48
C LEU A 70 -2.01 -10.42 1.96
N GLU A 71 -1.65 -11.30 2.89
CA GLU A 71 -1.63 -11.01 4.32
C GLU A 71 -0.68 -9.85 4.64
N ARG A 72 0.53 -9.86 4.05
CA ARG A 72 1.50 -8.77 4.20
C ARG A 72 0.98 -7.46 3.62
N LEU A 73 0.30 -7.51 2.47
CA LEU A 73 -0.38 -6.35 1.91
C LEU A 73 -1.43 -5.81 2.90
N GLY A 74 -2.21 -6.71 3.51
CA GLY A 74 -3.06 -6.49 4.69
C GLY A 74 -2.45 -5.52 5.68
N LYS A 75 -1.32 -5.98 6.23
CA LYS A 75 -0.53 -5.24 7.21
C LYS A 75 -0.01 -3.90 6.68
N ILE A 76 0.48 -3.84 5.45
CA ILE A 76 1.00 -2.61 4.84
C ILE A 76 -0.09 -1.55 4.75
N VAL A 77 -1.31 -1.89 4.31
CA VAL A 77 -2.41 -0.93 4.21
C VAL A 77 -2.80 -0.39 5.58
N SER A 78 -2.89 -1.24 6.61
CA SER A 78 -3.16 -0.78 7.99
C SER A 78 -2.08 0.17 8.49
N LEU A 79 -0.80 -0.17 8.28
CA LEU A 79 0.32 0.70 8.66
C LEU A 79 0.29 2.05 7.93
N LEU A 80 0.03 2.06 6.62
CA LEU A 80 -0.07 3.29 5.84
C LEU A 80 -1.25 4.15 6.28
N ARG A 81 -2.37 3.53 6.69
CA ARG A 81 -3.55 4.23 7.22
C ARG A 81 -3.23 4.95 8.53
N GLU A 82 -2.55 4.29 9.47
CA GLU A 82 -2.11 4.91 10.72
C GLU A 82 -1.07 6.02 10.47
N GLU A 83 -0.17 5.80 9.52
CA GLU A 83 0.92 6.70 9.24
C GLU A 83 0.47 7.98 8.50
N ALA A 84 -0.54 7.87 7.63
CA ALA A 84 -1.20 9.02 7.00
C ALA A 84 -1.76 10.02 8.02
N ILE A 85 -2.29 9.53 9.14
CA ILE A 85 -2.84 10.39 10.20
C ILE A 85 -1.74 11.15 10.96
N THR A 86 -0.55 10.58 11.06
CA THR A 86 0.51 11.05 11.97
C THR A 86 1.68 11.75 11.26
N THR A 87 1.82 11.57 9.95
CA THR A 87 2.91 12.16 9.18
C THR A 87 2.82 13.69 9.14
N LYS A 88 3.98 14.35 9.18
CA LYS A 88 4.10 15.81 9.06
C LYS A 88 4.32 16.27 7.62
N PHE A 89 4.28 15.36 6.65
CA PHE A 89 4.56 15.65 5.25
C PHE A 89 3.27 15.54 4.42
N PRO A 90 2.59 16.65 4.09
CA PRO A 90 1.28 16.62 3.44
C PRO A 90 1.26 15.88 2.09
N TYR A 91 2.35 15.95 1.33
CA TYR A 91 2.47 15.20 0.07
C TYR A 91 2.52 13.69 0.31
N ILE A 92 3.19 13.25 1.38
CA ILE A 92 3.33 11.83 1.69
C ILE A 92 2.01 11.29 2.23
N ASP A 93 1.34 12.05 3.10
CA ASP A 93 -0.04 11.78 3.51
C ASP A 93 -0.94 11.56 2.28
N PHE A 94 -0.94 12.53 1.35
CA PHE A 94 -1.75 12.45 0.15
C PHE A 94 -1.48 11.18 -0.68
N TYR A 95 -0.21 10.78 -0.85
CA TYR A 95 0.10 9.53 -1.54
C TYR A 95 -0.44 8.32 -0.77
N MET A 96 -0.14 8.21 0.53
CA MET A 96 -0.61 7.08 1.35
C MET A 96 -2.13 6.95 1.36
N GLN A 97 -2.87 8.06 1.52
CA GLN A 97 -4.33 8.06 1.49
C GLN A 97 -4.90 7.59 0.15
N ASN A 98 -4.31 7.97 -0.97
CA ASN A 98 -4.76 7.51 -2.29
C ASN A 98 -4.56 5.99 -2.44
N PHE A 99 -3.40 5.48 -2.02
CA PHE A 99 -3.15 4.03 -2.05
C PHE A 99 -4.13 3.28 -1.14
N VAL A 100 -4.30 3.71 0.11
CA VAL A 100 -5.22 3.07 1.07
C VAL A 100 -6.65 3.11 0.55
N SER A 101 -7.12 4.25 0.04
CA SER A 101 -8.48 4.39 -0.49
C SER A 101 -8.76 3.43 -1.65
N GLU A 102 -7.78 3.22 -2.53
CA GLU A 102 -7.94 2.32 -3.67
C GLU A 102 -7.91 0.84 -3.24
N MET A 103 -7.10 0.50 -2.23
CA MET A 103 -7.13 -0.82 -1.61
C MET A 103 -8.46 -1.08 -0.90
N ASP A 104 -9.01 -0.09 -0.21
CA ASP A 104 -10.30 -0.19 0.48
C ASP A 104 -11.45 -0.38 -0.52
N ARG A 105 -11.44 0.33 -1.66
CA ARG A 105 -12.39 0.10 -2.75
C ARG A 105 -12.28 -1.30 -3.34
N LEU A 106 -11.05 -1.78 -3.57
CA LEU A 106 -10.81 -3.12 -4.10
C LEU A 106 -11.43 -4.19 -3.19
N MET A 107 -11.30 -4.05 -1.86
CA MET A 107 -11.92 -4.96 -0.91
C MET A 107 -13.43 -5.00 -1.04
N ILE A 108 -14.08 -3.84 -1.04
CA ILE A 108 -15.54 -3.72 -1.13
C ILE A 108 -16.04 -4.35 -2.45
N LYS A 109 -15.34 -4.07 -3.56
CA LYS A 109 -15.73 -4.52 -4.89
C LYS A 109 -15.50 -6.01 -5.13
N LYS A 110 -14.43 -6.59 -4.58
CA LYS A 110 -14.00 -7.98 -4.86
C LYS A 110 -14.15 -8.95 -3.68
N GLY A 111 -14.70 -8.51 -2.55
CA GLY A 111 -15.00 -9.37 -1.41
C GLY A 111 -13.77 -9.87 -0.65
N TYR A 112 -12.63 -9.18 -0.78
CA TYR A 112 -11.42 -9.51 -0.02
C TYR A 112 -11.56 -9.01 1.42
N ASN A 113 -11.97 -9.88 2.36
CA ASN A 113 -12.13 -9.55 3.79
C ASN A 113 -10.80 -9.32 4.55
N PHE A 114 -9.68 -9.14 3.85
CA PHE A 114 -8.33 -9.23 4.42
C PHE A 114 -7.85 -7.99 5.23
N PHE A 115 -8.52 -6.83 5.13
CA PHE A 115 -8.02 -5.58 5.72
C PHE A 115 -8.99 -4.86 6.67
N LEU A 116 -10.17 -5.46 6.93
CA LEU A 116 -11.18 -4.90 7.84
C LEU A 116 -11.02 -5.40 9.29
N THR A 117 -10.09 -6.34 9.54
CA THR A 117 -9.82 -6.87 10.88
C THR A 117 -8.39 -6.56 11.31
N SER A 118 -8.11 -5.28 11.58
CA SER A 118 -7.20 -4.93 12.66
C SER A 118 -8.09 -4.55 13.85
N ASP A 119 -8.12 -5.42 14.87
CA ASP A 119 -8.73 -5.25 16.21
C ASP A 119 -10.12 -5.85 16.53
N SER A 120 -10.42 -7.11 16.15
CA SER A 120 -11.60 -7.79 16.75
C SER A 120 -11.49 -9.27 17.14
N GLU A 121 -10.32 -9.90 17.11
CA GLU A 121 -10.16 -11.26 17.66
C GLU A 121 -8.85 -11.46 18.43
N SER A 122 -8.78 -10.95 19.66
CA SER A 122 -7.95 -11.57 20.71
C SER A 122 -8.35 -11.11 22.13
N LYS A 123 -9.63 -11.22 22.51
CA LYS A 123 -10.05 -11.30 23.93
C LYS A 123 -11.35 -12.11 24.06
N THR A 124 -11.22 -13.43 23.95
CA THR A 124 -12.02 -14.51 24.57
C THR A 124 -11.55 -15.78 23.87
N SER A 125 -10.96 -16.78 24.51
CA SER A 125 -11.28 -17.40 25.81
C SER A 125 -10.03 -17.90 26.54
#